data_AF-A0A4Q4U1L9-F1
#
_entry.id   AF-A0A4Q4U1L9-F1
#
_cell.length_a   1.000
_cell.length_b   1.000
_cell.length_c   1.000
_cell.angle_alpha   90.00
_cell.angle_beta   90.00
_cell.angle_gamma   90.00
#
_symmetry.space_group_name_H-M   'P 1'
#
loop_
_entity.id
_entity.type
_entity.pdbx_description
1 polymer ?
#
loop_
_entity_poly.entity_id
_entity_poly.type
_entity_poly.pdbx_seq_one_letter_code
_entity_poly.pdbx_strand_id
1 'polypeptide(L)'
;MTRARQTVSIALLFTSVRKEKGFPITAPIAGNWMEVIPADRFRAQLYLALFLQLVPLPPVVQSEIVPVLPFWALVSFGAYLLFRLGWNVMTFNDVPEAHKELMAEIDLAKSDLRKLGVDVD
;
A
#
# COMPACT_ATOMS: atom_id res chain seq x y z
N MET A 1 37.40 24.69 -4.26
CA MET A 1 37.26 23.21 -4.33
C MET A 1 35.91 22.72 -3.76
N THR A 2 34.75 23.25 -4.19
CA THR A 2 33.46 22.95 -3.52
C THR A 2 32.27 22.65 -4.43
N ARG A 3 32.23 23.16 -5.67
CA ARG A 3 31.10 22.94 -6.58
C ARG A 3 31.02 21.51 -7.13
N ALA A 4 32.16 20.94 -7.54
CA ALA A 4 32.20 19.58 -8.09
C ALA A 4 31.79 18.49 -7.08
N ARG A 5 32.10 18.68 -5.79
CA ARG A 5 31.78 17.71 -4.72
C ARG A 5 30.30 17.77 -4.30
N GLN A 6 29.66 18.93 -4.39
CA GLN A 6 28.22 19.08 -4.16
C GLN A 6 27.39 18.49 -5.31
N THR A 7 27.81 18.65 -6.56
CA THR A 7 27.09 18.06 -7.71
C THR A 7 27.04 16.54 -7.63
N VAL A 8 28.15 15.89 -7.24
CA VAL A 8 28.19 14.42 -7.10
C VAL A 8 27.29 13.93 -5.95
N SER A 9 27.24 14.66 -4.83
CA SER A 9 26.41 14.28 -3.68
C SER A 9 24.91 14.41 -3.98
N ILE A 10 24.51 15.47 -4.69
CA ILE A 10 23.11 15.67 -5.12
C ILE A 10 22.72 14.64 -6.18
N ALA A 11 23.60 14.35 -7.14
CA ALA A 11 23.35 13.31 -8.14
C ALA A 11 23.14 11.92 -7.48
N LEU A 12 23.87 11.61 -6.41
CA LEU A 12 23.70 10.37 -5.64
C LEU A 12 22.41 10.34 -4.80
N LEU A 13 21.92 11.50 -4.33
CA LEU A 13 20.62 11.58 -3.65
C LEU A 13 19.45 11.35 -4.62
N PHE A 14 19.52 11.89 -5.84
CA PHE A 14 18.50 11.65 -6.87
C PHE A 14 18.47 10.22 -7.39
N THR A 15 19.62 9.52 -7.46
CA THR A 15 19.65 8.10 -7.82
C THR A 15 19.13 7.20 -6.70
N SER A 16 19.22 7.61 -5.43
CA SER A 16 18.70 6.82 -4.31
C SER A 16 17.17 6.89 -4.14
N VAL A 17 16.52 7.98 -4.58
CA VAL A 17 15.06 8.15 -4.47
C VAL A 17 14.30 7.34 -5.52
N ARG A 18 14.92 6.92 -6.63
CA ARG A 18 14.25 6.16 -7.70
C ARG A 18 14.44 4.64 -7.57
N LYS A 19 14.18 4.09 -6.39
CA LYS A 19 13.97 2.65 -6.20
C LYS A 19 12.55 2.39 -5.71
N GLU A 20 11.60 2.94 -6.45
CA GLU A 20 10.19 2.56 -6.38
C GLU A 20 10.03 1.17 -7.00
N LYS A 21 9.21 0.35 -6.34
CA LYS A 21 9.08 -1.11 -6.48
C LYS A 21 8.58 -1.54 -7.85
N GLY A 22 9.46 -1.50 -8.85
CA GLY A 22 9.25 -2.15 -10.13
C GLY A 22 9.22 -3.67 -9.94
N PHE A 23 8.13 -4.30 -10.39
CA PHE A 23 8.05 -5.72 -10.66
C PHE A 23 9.37 -6.22 -11.28
N PRO A 24 10.03 -7.26 -10.72
CA PRO A 24 11.34 -7.68 -11.22
C PRO A 24 11.20 -8.25 -12.64
N ILE A 25 11.72 -7.54 -13.64
CA ILE A 25 11.86 -8.02 -15.04
C ILE A 25 13.17 -8.84 -15.20
N THR A 26 13.99 -8.95 -14.15
CA THR A 26 15.17 -9.82 -14.18
C THR A 26 14.76 -11.25 -13.84
N ALA A 27 14.47 -12.04 -14.88
CA ALA A 27 14.53 -13.49 -14.76
C ALA A 27 15.90 -13.90 -14.19
N PRO A 28 15.98 -14.82 -13.21
CA PRO A 28 17.26 -15.31 -12.72
C PRO A 28 17.94 -16.12 -13.83
N ILE A 29 19.11 -15.64 -14.26
CA ILE A 29 20.00 -16.27 -15.26
C ILE A 29 20.66 -17.55 -14.68
N ALA A 30 20.46 -17.85 -13.39
CA ALA A 30 20.98 -19.02 -12.74
C ALA A 30 19.86 -20.05 -12.48
N GLY A 31 19.71 -20.98 -13.42
CA GLY A 31 19.61 -22.43 -13.18
C GLY A 31 18.52 -23.04 -12.28
N ASN A 32 17.61 -22.28 -11.66
CA ASN A 32 16.49 -22.86 -10.92
C ASN A 32 15.18 -22.12 -11.21
N TRP A 33 14.57 -22.46 -12.35
CA TRP A 33 13.28 -21.91 -12.77
C TRP A 33 12.12 -22.22 -11.80
N MET A 34 12.34 -23.08 -10.79
CA MET A 34 11.37 -23.40 -9.75
C MET A 34 11.33 -22.42 -8.56
N GLU A 35 12.29 -21.49 -8.43
CA GLU A 35 12.29 -20.50 -7.32
C GLU A 35 11.51 -19.21 -7.64
N VAL A 36 11.01 -19.05 -8.87
CA VAL A 36 10.35 -17.80 -9.34
C VAL A 36 8.82 -17.87 -9.28
N ILE A 37 8.26 -18.82 -8.51
CA ILE A 37 6.82 -18.81 -8.23
C ILE A 37 6.62 -18.17 -6.86
N PRO A 38 6.38 -16.85 -6.79
CA PRO A 38 6.12 -16.20 -5.52
C PRO A 38 4.86 -16.84 -4.91
N ALA A 39 4.93 -17.23 -3.63
CA ALA A 39 3.90 -18.00 -2.91
C ALA A 39 2.48 -17.36 -3.00
N ASP A 40 2.45 -16.07 -3.26
CA ASP A 40 1.28 -15.22 -3.49
C ASP A 40 0.49 -15.52 -4.79
N ARG A 41 1.08 -16.21 -5.78
CA ARG A 41 0.40 -16.59 -7.05
C ARG A 41 -0.32 -17.94 -7.02
N PHE A 42 -0.13 -18.74 -5.98
CA PHE A 42 -0.70 -20.11 -5.91
C PHE A 42 -2.22 -20.17 -5.72
N ARG A 43 -2.89 -19.08 -5.36
CA ARG A 43 -4.35 -19.09 -5.11
C ARG A 43 -5.17 -19.40 -6.37
N ALA A 44 -4.85 -18.77 -7.49
CA ALA A 44 -5.54 -19.01 -8.76
C ALA A 44 -5.14 -20.37 -9.36
N GLN A 45 -3.89 -20.79 -9.15
CA GLN A 45 -3.35 -22.07 -9.61
C GLN A 45 -3.97 -23.25 -8.85
N LEU A 46 -4.22 -23.10 -7.55
CA LEU A 46 -4.94 -24.07 -6.71
C LEU A 46 -6.40 -24.20 -7.15
N TYR A 47 -7.10 -23.09 -7.41
CA TYR A 47 -8.47 -23.12 -7.92
C TYR A 47 -8.55 -23.85 -9.28
N LEU A 48 -7.62 -23.55 -10.19
CA LEU A 48 -7.57 -24.20 -11.50
C LEU A 48 -7.24 -25.69 -11.38
N ALA A 49 -6.33 -26.08 -10.48
CA ALA A 49 -6.02 -27.49 -10.23
C ALA A 49 -7.21 -28.26 -9.65
N LEU A 50 -8.02 -27.61 -8.80
CA LEU A 50 -9.26 -28.18 -8.26
C LEU A 50 -10.34 -28.31 -9.33
N PHE A 51 -10.43 -27.33 -10.23
CA PHE A 51 -11.35 -27.30 -11.36
C PHE A 51 -11.02 -28.36 -12.44
N LEU A 52 -9.73 -28.60 -12.70
CA LEU A 52 -9.23 -29.63 -13.64
C LEU A 52 -9.28 -31.06 -13.08
N GLN A 53 -9.86 -31.26 -11.89
CA GLN A 53 -9.96 -32.55 -11.18
C GLN A 53 -8.62 -33.28 -10.95
N LEU A 54 -7.50 -32.54 -10.84
CA LEU A 54 -6.18 -33.16 -10.64
C LEU A 54 -6.04 -33.86 -9.27
N VAL A 55 -6.92 -33.55 -8.32
CA VAL A 55 -7.06 -34.19 -7.01
C VAL A 55 -8.36 -34.98 -6.98
N PRO A 56 -8.35 -36.29 -6.65
CA PRO A 56 -9.57 -37.10 -6.58
C PRO A 56 -10.42 -36.66 -5.38
N LEU A 57 -11.45 -35.86 -5.65
CA LEU A 57 -12.45 -35.40 -4.68
C LEU A 57 -13.79 -36.10 -4.92
N PRO A 58 -14.65 -36.21 -3.89
CA PRO A 58 -16.00 -36.74 -4.05
C PRO A 58 -16.79 -35.94 -5.12
N PRO A 59 -17.53 -36.60 -6.03
CA PRO A 59 -18.19 -35.94 -7.17
C PRO A 59 -19.18 -34.86 -6.74
N VAL A 60 -19.83 -35.04 -5.59
CA VAL A 60 -20.78 -34.07 -5.00
C VAL A 60 -20.12 -32.72 -4.67
N VAL A 61 -18.88 -32.75 -4.18
CA VAL A 61 -18.16 -31.51 -3.81
C VAL A 61 -17.65 -30.80 -5.07
N GLN A 62 -17.34 -31.56 -6.10
CA GLN A 62 -16.75 -31.03 -7.32
C GLN A 62 -17.76 -30.36 -8.24
N SER A 63 -18.99 -30.88 -8.32
CA SER A 63 -20.07 -30.25 -9.11
C SER A 63 -20.68 -29.05 -8.40
N GLU A 64 -20.87 -29.12 -7.08
CA GLU A 64 -21.67 -28.11 -6.36
C GLU A 64 -20.82 -27.03 -5.67
N ILE A 65 -19.69 -27.40 -5.04
CA ILE A 65 -18.91 -26.47 -4.19
C ILE A 65 -17.84 -25.72 -4.98
N VAL A 66 -17.12 -26.42 -5.88
CA VAL A 66 -16.01 -25.83 -6.63
C VAL A 66 -16.43 -24.62 -7.48
N PRO A 67 -17.54 -24.64 -8.25
CA PRO A 67 -17.90 -23.50 -9.08
C PRO A 67 -18.39 -22.27 -8.29
N VAL A 68 -18.89 -22.44 -7.06
CA VAL A 68 -19.42 -21.32 -6.24
C VAL A 68 -18.37 -20.65 -5.37
N LEU A 69 -17.20 -21.26 -5.16
CA LEU A 69 -16.10 -20.72 -4.36
C LEU A 69 -15.65 -19.30 -4.76
N PRO A 70 -15.48 -18.95 -6.05
CA PRO A 70 -15.10 -17.61 -6.46
C PRO A 70 -16.14 -16.54 -6.09
N PHE A 71 -17.43 -16.90 -6.11
CA PHE A 71 -18.51 -16.01 -5.75
C PHE A 71 -18.49 -15.69 -4.25
N TRP A 72 -18.29 -16.69 -3.39
CA TRP A 72 -18.14 -16.49 -1.95
C TRP A 72 -16.87 -15.71 -1.59
N ALA A 73 -15.77 -15.92 -2.32
CA ALA A 73 -14.56 -15.11 -2.18
C ALA A 73 -14.83 -13.62 -2.52
N LEU A 74 -15.62 -13.35 -3.55
CA LEU A 74 -16.01 -11.99 -3.92
C LEU A 74 -16.88 -11.33 -2.84
N VAL A 75 -17.89 -12.05 -2.33
CA VAL A 75 -18.80 -11.55 -1.29
C VAL A 75 -18.04 -11.23 0.00
N SER A 76 -17.17 -12.13 0.46
CA SER A 76 -16.35 -11.92 1.65
C SER A 76 -15.34 -10.79 1.48
N PHE A 77 -14.74 -10.65 0.30
CA PHE A 77 -13.86 -9.53 -0.02
C PHE A 77 -14.62 -8.20 -0.02
N GLY A 78 -15.82 -8.15 -0.60
CA GLY A 78 -16.69 -6.97 -0.57
C GLY A 78 -17.07 -6.56 0.86
N ALA A 79 -17.46 -7.52 1.70
CA ALA A 79 -17.75 -7.28 3.12
C ALA A 79 -16.52 -6.78 3.90
N TYR A 80 -15.33 -7.34 3.62
CA TYR A 80 -14.08 -6.88 4.22
C TYR A 80 -13.74 -5.44 3.84
N LEU A 81 -13.91 -5.06 2.57
CA LEU A 81 -13.69 -3.68 2.12
C LEU A 81 -14.68 -2.71 2.78
N LEU A 82 -15.96 -3.09 2.87
CA LEU A 82 -16.98 -2.28 3.56
C LEU A 82 -16.64 -2.08 5.04
N PHE A 83 -16.22 -3.16 5.72
CA PHE A 83 -15.82 -3.09 7.13
C PHE A 83 -14.60 -2.20 7.34
N ARG A 84 -13.56 -2.36 6.51
CA ARG A 84 -12.34 -1.54 6.57
C ARG A 84 -12.63 -0.07 6.31
N LEU A 85 -13.49 0.22 5.34
CA LEU A 85 -13.90 1.59 5.02
C LEU A 85 -14.77 2.17 6.14
N GLY A 86 -15.74 1.41 6.66
CA GLY A 86 -16.57 1.82 7.79
C GLY A 86 -15.76 2.11 9.05
N TRP A 87 -14.77 1.28 9.35
CA TRP A 87 -13.84 1.50 10.47
C TRP A 87 -12.99 2.77 10.28
N ASN A 88 -12.53 3.02 9.05
CA ASN A 88 -11.75 4.20 8.72
C ASN A 88 -12.59 5.49 8.81
N VAL A 89 -13.87 5.43 8.40
CA VAL A 89 -14.82 6.54 8.52
C VAL A 89 -15.17 6.81 9.99
N MET A 90 -15.41 5.77 10.79
CA MET A 90 -15.65 5.93 12.23
C MET A 90 -14.43 6.45 13.00
N THR A 91 -13.23 6.19 12.49
CA THR A 91 -11.95 6.62 13.08
C THR A 91 -11.32 7.75 12.26
N PHE A 92 -12.12 8.60 11.60
CA PHE A 92 -11.67 9.97 11.30
C PHE A 92 -11.46 10.66 12.64
N ASN A 93 -10.27 10.43 13.16
CA ASN A 93 -9.69 11.05 14.33
C ASN A 93 -9.95 12.54 14.17
N ASP A 94 -10.86 13.08 14.98
CA ASP A 94 -10.92 14.50 15.19
C ASP A 94 -9.49 14.95 15.44
N VAL A 95 -9.06 16.00 14.75
CA VAL A 95 -7.72 16.57 14.86
C VAL A 95 -7.79 17.81 15.76
N PRO A 96 -8.26 17.72 17.03
CA PRO A 96 -8.32 18.89 17.87
C PRO A 96 -6.92 19.35 18.27
N GLU A 97 -5.94 18.42 18.29
CA GLU A 97 -4.64 18.71 18.86
C GLU A 97 -3.68 19.39 17.88
N ALA A 98 -3.62 18.94 16.62
CA ALA A 98 -2.87 19.69 15.61
C ALA A 98 -3.54 21.05 15.32
N HIS A 99 -4.87 21.16 15.48
CA HIS A 99 -5.56 22.45 15.33
C HIS A 99 -5.24 23.41 16.48
N LYS A 100 -5.08 22.92 17.72
CA LYS A 100 -4.64 23.75 18.86
C LYS A 100 -3.19 24.19 18.74
N GLU A 101 -2.30 23.31 18.31
CA GLU A 101 -0.88 23.64 18.11
C GLU A 101 -0.72 24.72 17.03
N LEU A 102 -1.41 24.59 15.89
CA LEU A 102 -1.38 25.59 14.83
C LEU A 102 -1.96 26.93 15.27
N MET A 103 -3.03 26.94 16.08
CA MET A 103 -3.59 28.20 16.61
C MET A 103 -2.63 28.90 17.57
N ALA A 104 -1.90 28.15 18.41
CA ALA A 104 -0.89 28.71 19.29
C ALA A 104 0.28 29.35 18.51
N GLU A 105 0.69 28.73 17.40
CA GLU A 105 1.71 29.32 16.50
C GLU A 105 1.23 30.61 15.82
N ILE A 106 -0.05 30.65 15.41
CA ILE A 106 -0.66 31.86 14.82
C ILE A 106 -0.68 33.01 15.83
N ASP A 107 -1.04 32.75 17.08
CA ASP A 107 -1.08 33.78 18.12
C ASP A 107 0.32 34.35 18.42
N LEU A 108 1.33 33.48 18.43
CA LEU A 108 2.72 33.88 18.62
C LEU A 108 3.20 34.75 17.44
N ALA A 109 2.92 34.32 16.20
CA ALA A 109 3.24 35.08 15.00
C ALA A 109 2.52 36.44 14.94
N LYS A 110 1.23 36.50 15.31
CA LYS A 110 0.47 37.76 15.43
C LYS A 110 1.12 38.70 16.44
N SER A 111 1.56 38.18 17.59
CA SER A 111 2.22 38.99 18.61
C SER A 111 3.55 39.59 18.15
N ASP A 112 4.33 38.83 17.37
CA ASP A 112 5.61 39.29 16.85
C ASP A 112 5.44 40.28 15.69
N LEU A 113 4.44 40.10 14.85
CA LEU A 113 4.08 41.08 13.82
C LEU A 113 3.61 42.41 14.41
N ARG A 114 2.86 42.39 15.52
CA ARG A 114 2.48 43.61 16.26
C ARG A 114 3.70 44.32 16.86
N LYS A 115 4.69 43.58 17.38
CA LYS A 115 5.97 44.16 17.84
C LYS A 115 6.75 44.80 16.69
N LEU A 116 6.63 44.26 15.48
CA LEU A 116 7.22 44.80 14.26
C LEU A 116 6.42 45.96 13.64
N GLY A 117 5.34 46.41 14.29
CA GLY A 117 4.56 47.58 13.88
C GLY A 117 3.57 47.33 12.72
N VAL A 118 3.28 46.06 12.42
CA VAL A 118 2.27 45.68 11.42
C VAL A 118 0.95 45.41 12.16
N ASP A 119 -0.11 46.12 11.77
CA ASP A 119 -1.45 45.93 12.35
C ASP A 119 -2.08 44.65 11.78
N VAL A 120 -2.45 43.73 12.66
CA VAL A 120 -3.00 42.41 12.33
C VAL A 120 -4.22 42.19 13.21
N ASP A 121 -5.39 42.45 12.62
CA ASP A 121 -6.72 42.00 13.04
C ASP A 121 -6.97 40.60 12.44
#